data_AF-A0A166IWW9-F1
#
_entry.id   AF-A0A166IWW9-F1
#
_cell.length_a   1.000
_cell.length_b   1.000
_cell.length_c   1.000
_cell.angle_alpha   90.00
_cell.angle_beta   90.00
_cell.angle_gamma   90.00
#
_symmetry.space_group_name_H-M   'P 1'
#
loop_
_entity.id
_entity.type
_entity.pdbx_description
1 polymer ?
#
loop_
_entity_poly.entity_id
_entity_poly.type
_entity_poly.pdbx_seq_one_letter_code
_entity_poly.pdbx_strand_id
1 'polypeptide(L)'
;MRKPLATLDAGILPAALNSAPRIAQLEKPQSLQCSALLSDLLCQYLVYKSVVRSAAKALRRTERLNIDSSLGSPIWEAWVVFEALARDRIALKENLGERDSKSQKCNRVDCRTVIDPDDLLRCTGCISATYCDRACQKMDWPVHKSGCKDIQQRLRDGIALPQSLGETRFISRILLNDVWENGELMKALLTTHLDKQTPPRSSSEFAFEFDYTQVPPRIRVIPISDLRGVSAEWDNTIEDCLRSEGEMMVAKVSMQRGSMTGTLVYSFPTARM
;
A
#
# COMPACT_ATOMS: atom_id res chain seq x y z
N MET A 1 7.99 -3.68 -2.98
CA MET A 1 7.12 -4.58 -2.18
C MET A 1 7.86 -5.79 -1.60
N ARG A 2 8.76 -6.47 -2.34
CA ARG A 2 9.41 -7.72 -1.88
C ARG A 2 10.11 -7.63 -0.51
N LYS A 3 10.86 -6.54 -0.27
CA LYS A 3 11.58 -6.33 1.01
C LYS A 3 10.61 -6.25 2.21
N PRO A 4 9.65 -5.29 2.27
CA PRO A 4 8.67 -5.22 3.37
C PRO A 4 7.89 -6.51 3.62
N LEU A 5 7.47 -7.20 2.54
CA LEU A 5 6.80 -8.50 2.62
C LEU A 5 7.67 -9.55 3.32
N ALA A 6 8.90 -9.74 2.85
CA ALA A 6 9.83 -10.70 3.44
C ALA A 6 10.16 -10.33 4.89
N THR A 7 10.31 -9.04 5.18
CA THR A 7 10.60 -8.51 6.52
C THR A 7 9.46 -8.82 7.51
N LEU A 8 8.20 -8.60 7.13
CA LEU A 8 7.03 -8.98 7.94
C LEU A 8 6.90 -10.50 8.12
N ASP A 9 7.01 -11.26 7.03
CA ASP A 9 6.85 -12.72 7.04
C ASP A 9 7.95 -13.41 7.89
N ALA A 10 9.15 -12.82 7.94
CA ALA A 10 10.30 -13.27 8.74
C ALA A 10 10.18 -12.96 10.25
N GLY A 11 9.13 -12.26 10.69
CA GLY A 11 8.90 -11.98 12.12
C GLY A 11 9.67 -10.78 12.66
N ILE A 12 9.90 -9.75 11.83
CA ILE A 12 10.56 -8.52 12.29
C ILE A 12 9.81 -7.84 13.43
N LEU A 13 8.47 -7.82 13.41
CA LEU A 13 7.66 -7.12 14.40
C LEU A 13 7.88 -7.69 15.81
N PRO A 14 7.67 -9.00 16.06
CA PRO A 14 7.93 -9.55 17.38
C PRO A 14 9.42 -9.46 17.77
N ALA A 15 10.35 -9.55 16.81
CA ALA A 15 11.78 -9.40 17.09
C ALA A 15 12.15 -7.98 17.54
N ALA A 16 11.60 -6.96 16.88
CA ALA A 16 11.82 -5.55 17.19
C ALA A 16 11.26 -5.20 18.57
N LEU A 17 10.03 -5.63 18.86
CA LEU A 17 9.36 -5.37 20.13
C LEU A 17 10.06 -6.05 21.31
N ASN A 18 10.44 -7.32 21.18
CA ASN A 18 11.21 -8.01 22.23
C ASN A 18 12.59 -7.37 22.47
N SER A 19 13.15 -6.75 21.44
CA SER A 19 14.44 -6.07 21.52
C SER A 19 14.32 -4.61 21.97
N ALA A 20 13.10 -4.06 22.07
CA ALA A 20 12.86 -2.64 22.36
C ALA A 20 13.53 -2.13 23.65
N PRO A 21 13.54 -2.88 24.77
CA PRO A 21 14.25 -2.46 25.99
C PRO A 21 15.76 -2.31 25.79
N ARG A 22 16.37 -3.20 24.99
CA ARG A 22 17.81 -3.17 24.71
C ARG A 22 18.16 -2.07 23.70
N ILE A 23 17.29 -1.86 22.71
CA ILE A 23 17.49 -0.80 21.71
C ILE A 23 17.32 0.59 22.33
N ALA A 24 16.45 0.74 23.34
CA ALA A 24 16.32 1.98 24.10
C ALA A 24 17.60 2.37 24.86
N GLN A 25 18.50 1.42 25.12
CA GLN A 25 19.79 1.65 25.78
C GLN A 25 20.91 1.98 24.77
N LEU A 26 20.67 1.83 23.47
CA LEU A 26 21.64 2.20 22.43
C LEU A 26 21.71 3.72 22.27
N GLU A 27 22.81 4.20 21.69
CA GLU A 27 22.96 5.60 21.33
C GLU A 27 21.79 6.05 20.42
N LYS A 28 21.30 7.29 20.65
CA LYS A 28 20.13 7.87 19.96
C LYS A 28 20.08 7.66 18.44
N PRO A 29 21.19 7.72 17.66
CA PRO A 29 21.12 7.52 16.21
C PRO A 29 20.67 6.11 15.81
N GLN A 30 21.03 5.08 16.57
CA GLN A 30 20.73 3.68 16.24
C GLN A 30 19.30 3.31 16.64
N SER A 31 18.83 3.81 17.78
CA SER A 31 17.44 3.60 18.21
C SER A 31 16.44 4.26 17.26
N LEU A 32 16.76 5.47 16.76
CA LEU A 32 15.98 6.17 15.73
C LEU A 32 15.90 5.42 14.40
N GLN A 33 16.97 4.72 13.99
CA GLN A 33 16.95 3.91 12.76
C GLN A 33 16.02 2.70 12.88
N CYS A 34 15.99 2.05 14.05
CA CYS A 34 15.10 0.93 14.31
C CYS A 34 13.63 1.35 14.39
N SER A 35 13.32 2.51 14.97
CA SER A 35 11.95 3.04 15.01
C SER A 35 11.49 3.49 13.62
N ALA A 36 12.35 4.18 12.85
CA ALA A 36 12.04 4.61 11.48
C ALA A 36 11.72 3.44 10.53
N LEU A 37 12.31 2.26 10.76
CA LEU A 37 11.96 1.06 10.00
C LEU A 37 10.46 0.71 10.14
N LEU A 38 9.90 0.84 11.36
CA LEU A 38 8.50 0.53 11.65
C LEU A 38 7.58 1.67 11.20
N SER A 39 7.86 2.91 11.65
CA SER A 39 6.99 4.07 11.42
C SER A 39 6.98 4.52 9.96
N ASP A 40 8.10 4.40 9.25
CA ASP A 40 8.25 4.98 7.91
C ASP A 40 8.24 3.86 6.88
N LEU A 41 9.22 2.95 6.93
CA LEU A 41 9.39 1.98 5.86
C LEU A 41 8.23 0.99 5.77
N LEU A 42 7.76 0.40 6.87
CA LEU A 42 6.68 -0.58 6.77
C LEU A 42 5.32 0.08 6.49
N CYS A 43 5.05 1.23 7.12
CA CYS A 43 3.83 2.01 6.92
C CYS A 43 3.61 2.44 5.46
N GLN A 44 4.65 2.93 4.77
CA GLN A 44 4.59 3.33 3.35
C GLN A 44 4.12 2.20 2.43
N TYR A 45 4.30 0.93 2.83
CA TYR A 45 3.92 -0.23 2.03
C TYR A 45 2.57 -0.83 2.45
N LEU A 46 1.90 -0.31 3.48
CA LEU A 46 0.53 -0.72 3.84
C LEU A 46 -0.52 -0.28 2.81
N VAL A 47 -0.12 0.46 1.77
CA VAL A 47 -0.94 0.75 0.59
C VAL A 47 -1.17 -0.49 -0.29
N TYR A 48 -0.37 -1.56 -0.10
CA TYR A 48 -0.46 -2.79 -0.89
C TYR A 48 -1.21 -3.90 -0.14
N LYS A 49 -2.21 -4.50 -0.81
CA LYS A 49 -3.08 -5.56 -0.25
C LYS A 49 -2.25 -6.76 0.23
N SER A 50 -1.24 -7.13 -0.54
CA SER A 50 -0.32 -8.22 -0.20
C SER A 50 0.51 -7.95 1.06
N VAL A 51 0.89 -6.69 1.31
CA VAL A 51 1.64 -6.28 2.51
C VAL A 51 0.70 -6.22 3.72
N VAL A 52 -0.52 -5.68 3.55
CA VAL A 52 -1.56 -5.67 4.58
C VAL A 52 -1.89 -7.08 5.06
N ARG A 53 -1.96 -8.06 4.14
CA ARG A 53 -2.09 -9.48 4.49
C ARG A 53 -0.95 -9.97 5.40
N SER A 54 0.29 -9.66 5.05
CA SER A 54 1.45 -10.03 5.88
C SER A 54 1.43 -9.32 7.22
N ALA A 55 1.04 -8.04 7.25
CA ALA A 55 0.89 -7.27 8.48
C ALA A 55 -0.15 -7.92 9.40
N ALA A 56 -1.32 -8.31 8.88
CA ALA A 56 -2.36 -8.99 9.66
C ALA A 56 -1.85 -10.29 10.32
N LYS A 57 -1.09 -11.10 9.57
CA LYS A 57 -0.45 -12.31 10.13
C LYS A 57 0.58 -11.97 11.21
N ALA A 58 1.37 -10.94 10.98
CA ALA A 58 2.42 -10.52 11.90
C ALA A 58 1.83 -9.93 13.20
N LEU A 59 0.77 -9.11 13.12
CA LEU A 59 0.03 -8.59 14.27
C LEU A 59 -0.52 -9.74 15.14
N ARG A 60 -1.21 -10.73 14.54
CA ARG A 60 -1.71 -11.91 15.28
C ARG A 60 -0.60 -12.70 15.99
N ARG A 61 0.59 -12.78 15.40
CA ARG A 61 1.75 -13.44 16.02
C ARG A 61 2.27 -12.62 17.20
N THR A 62 2.38 -11.30 17.04
CA THR A 62 2.81 -10.39 18.09
C THR A 62 1.86 -10.40 19.29
N GLU A 63 0.55 -10.31 19.06
CA GLU A 63 -0.47 -10.36 20.12
C GLU A 63 -0.34 -11.62 20.99
N ARG A 64 -0.10 -12.78 20.37
CA ARG A 64 0.07 -14.06 21.09
C ARG A 64 1.29 -14.11 21.99
N LEU A 65 2.28 -13.25 21.77
CA LEU A 65 3.50 -13.22 22.56
C LEU A 65 3.38 -12.39 23.83
N ASN A 66 2.28 -11.64 24.02
CA ASN A 66 2.03 -10.80 25.20
C ASN A 66 3.26 -9.98 25.62
N ILE A 67 3.93 -9.35 24.65
CA ILE A 67 5.16 -8.60 24.87
C ILE A 67 4.84 -7.38 25.75
N ASP A 68 5.55 -7.24 26.86
CA ASP A 68 5.36 -6.14 27.81
C ASP A 68 5.67 -4.77 27.18
N SER A 69 4.67 -3.90 27.14
CA SER A 69 4.74 -2.54 26.60
C SER A 69 5.05 -1.47 27.65
N SER A 70 5.40 -1.87 28.88
CA SER A 70 5.63 -0.97 30.01
C SER A 70 6.80 0.01 29.82
N LEU A 71 7.74 -0.29 28.91
CA LEU A 71 8.92 0.52 28.65
C LEU A 71 8.67 1.44 27.44
N GLY A 72 8.16 2.64 27.68
CA GLY A 72 8.01 3.70 26.67
C GLY A 72 9.31 3.97 25.92
N SER A 73 9.42 3.40 24.72
CA SER A 73 10.60 3.40 23.85
C SER A 73 10.20 3.92 22.47
N PRO A 74 11.12 4.55 21.70
CA PRO A 74 10.85 4.98 20.32
C PRO A 74 10.31 3.86 19.42
N ILE A 75 10.66 2.60 19.71
CA ILE A 75 10.13 1.45 18.98
C ILE A 75 8.65 1.21 19.31
N TRP A 76 8.24 1.40 20.56
CA TRP A 76 6.84 1.26 20.97
C TRP A 76 5.98 2.40 20.40
N GLU A 77 6.50 3.62 20.34
CA GLU A 77 5.83 4.74 19.65
C GLU A 77 5.64 4.44 18.15
N ALA A 78 6.71 3.99 17.47
CA ALA A 78 6.64 3.58 16.08
C ALA A 78 5.72 2.37 15.86
N TRP A 79 5.66 1.44 16.82
CA TRP A 79 4.73 0.33 16.82
C TRP A 79 3.29 0.80 16.88
N VAL A 80 2.93 1.72 17.78
CA VAL A 80 1.57 2.24 17.90
C VAL A 80 1.11 2.87 16.58
N VAL A 81 1.97 3.65 15.93
CA VAL A 81 1.70 4.24 14.61
C VAL A 81 1.48 3.15 13.55
N PHE A 82 2.39 2.17 13.49
CA PHE A 82 2.28 1.06 12.54
C PHE A 82 1.03 0.21 12.78
N GLU A 83 0.74 -0.12 14.04
CA GLU A 83 -0.39 -0.95 14.44
C GLU A 83 -1.72 -0.28 14.09
N ALA A 84 -1.88 1.00 14.43
CA ALA A 84 -3.08 1.76 14.09
C ALA A 84 -3.32 1.76 12.57
N LEU A 85 -2.31 2.18 11.79
CA LEU A 85 -2.43 2.22 10.34
C LEU A 85 -2.67 0.83 9.74
N ALA A 86 -2.00 -0.20 10.24
CA ALA A 86 -2.18 -1.57 9.76
C ALA A 86 -3.60 -2.07 10.04
N ARG A 87 -4.15 -1.83 11.23
CA ARG A 87 -5.53 -2.22 11.58
C ARG A 87 -6.55 -1.50 10.69
N ASP A 88 -6.37 -0.20 10.45
CA ASP A 88 -7.25 0.55 9.54
C ASP A 88 -7.22 -0.05 8.13
N ARG A 89 -6.03 -0.33 7.59
CA ARG A 89 -5.89 -0.94 6.25
C ARG A 89 -6.42 -2.38 6.21
N ILE A 90 -6.34 -3.14 7.30
CA ILE A 90 -6.94 -4.49 7.41
C ILE A 90 -8.47 -4.39 7.37
N ALA A 91 -9.07 -3.48 8.12
CA ALA A 91 -10.52 -3.26 8.09
C ALA A 91 -11.01 -2.86 6.69
N LEU A 92 -10.26 -2.00 6.00
CA LEU A 92 -10.55 -1.64 4.61
C LEU A 92 -10.46 -2.84 3.65
N LYS A 93 -9.51 -3.76 3.86
CA LYS A 93 -9.37 -5.00 3.08
C LYS A 93 -10.58 -5.91 3.29
N GLU A 94 -11.07 -6.05 4.52
CA GLU A 94 -12.20 -6.93 4.88
C GLU A 94 -13.53 -6.39 4.34
N ASN A 95 -13.73 -5.07 4.39
CA ASN A 95 -14.93 -4.39 3.88
C ASN A 95 -15.09 -4.41 2.34
N LEU A 96 -14.10 -4.89 1.58
CA LEU A 96 -14.25 -5.11 0.12
C LEU A 96 -15.20 -6.28 -0.20
N GLY A 97 -15.58 -7.08 0.79
CA GLY A 97 -16.56 -8.15 0.66
C GLY A 97 -16.08 -9.33 -0.20
N GLU A 98 -16.79 -10.45 -0.06
CA GLU A 98 -16.47 -11.77 -0.61
C GLU A 98 -16.31 -11.83 -2.14
N ARG A 99 -16.69 -10.77 -2.89
CA ARG A 99 -16.62 -10.71 -4.36
C ARG A 99 -15.18 -10.70 -4.89
N ASP A 100 -14.22 -10.18 -4.13
CA ASP A 100 -12.77 -10.30 -4.40
C ASP A 100 -12.10 -11.39 -3.55
N SER A 101 -12.80 -11.95 -2.55
CA SER A 101 -12.43 -13.21 -1.87
C SER A 101 -12.80 -14.44 -2.69
N LYS A 102 -12.76 -14.33 -4.02
CA LYS A 102 -12.62 -15.52 -4.87
C LYS A 102 -11.29 -16.14 -4.49
N SER A 103 -11.39 -17.10 -3.58
CA SER A 103 -10.41 -18.13 -3.28
C SER A 103 -9.36 -18.23 -4.38
N GLN A 104 -8.15 -17.86 -4.01
CA GLN A 104 -7.05 -17.80 -4.94
C GLN A 104 -6.66 -19.24 -5.27
N LYS A 105 -6.62 -19.55 -6.56
CA LYS A 105 -6.19 -20.87 -7.02
C LYS A 105 -4.69 -20.99 -6.83
N CYS A 106 -4.24 -22.19 -6.47
CA CYS A 106 -2.84 -22.52 -6.55
C CYS A 106 -2.33 -22.32 -7.99
N ASN A 107 -1.13 -21.75 -8.15
CA ASN A 107 -0.51 -21.51 -9.45
C ASN A 107 -0.10 -22.79 -10.18
N ARG A 108 -0.01 -23.94 -9.49
CA ARG A 108 0.18 -25.23 -10.13
C ARG A 108 -1.07 -25.57 -10.96
N VAL A 109 -0.92 -25.68 -12.27
CA VAL A 109 -2.02 -25.87 -13.24
C VAL A 109 -2.95 -27.04 -12.88
N ASP A 110 -2.39 -28.15 -12.39
CA ASP A 110 -3.15 -29.36 -12.03
C ASP A 110 -3.70 -29.35 -10.60
N CYS A 111 -3.50 -28.26 -9.85
CA CYS A 111 -4.05 -28.12 -8.51
C CYS A 111 -5.40 -27.39 -8.58
N ARG A 112 -6.47 -28.10 -8.23
CA ARG A 112 -7.81 -27.53 -8.13
C ARG A 112 -8.16 -27.07 -6.71
N THR A 113 -7.20 -27.08 -5.79
CA THR A 113 -7.41 -26.65 -4.42
C THR A 113 -7.76 -25.17 -4.39
N VAL A 114 -8.86 -24.90 -3.73
CA VAL A 114 -9.45 -23.60 -3.51
C VAL A 114 -9.27 -23.33 -2.02
N ILE A 115 -8.32 -22.47 -1.67
CA ILE A 115 -7.99 -22.15 -0.28
C ILE A 115 -8.14 -20.65 -0.07
N ASP A 116 -8.28 -20.25 1.21
CA ASP A 116 -8.27 -18.85 1.58
C ASP A 116 -6.99 -18.17 1.06
N PRO A 117 -7.08 -17.01 0.38
CA PRO A 117 -5.90 -16.25 -0.05
C PRO A 117 -4.91 -15.93 1.08
N ASP A 118 -5.40 -15.87 2.32
CA ASP A 118 -4.61 -15.64 3.50
C ASP A 118 -3.88 -16.91 3.97
N ASP A 119 -4.26 -18.10 3.54
CA ASP A 119 -3.57 -19.36 3.85
C ASP A 119 -2.58 -19.82 2.75
N LEU A 120 -2.63 -19.20 1.57
CA LEU A 120 -1.67 -19.49 0.50
C LEU A 120 -0.23 -19.14 0.87
N LEU A 121 0.67 -20.05 0.53
CA LEU A 121 2.10 -19.80 0.48
C LEU A 121 2.42 -18.97 -0.77
N ARG A 122 3.39 -18.07 -0.67
CA ARG A 122 3.93 -17.32 -1.82
C ARG A 122 5.33 -17.80 -2.14
N CYS A 123 5.69 -17.77 -3.42
CA CYS A 123 7.07 -17.94 -3.83
C CYS A 123 7.95 -16.84 -3.23
N THR A 124 8.92 -17.19 -2.38
CA THR A 124 9.85 -16.21 -1.77
C THR A 124 10.80 -15.56 -2.80
N GLY A 125 10.94 -16.18 -3.98
CA GLY A 125 11.70 -15.65 -5.11
C GLY A 125 10.98 -14.49 -5.79
N CYS A 126 9.84 -14.75 -6.42
CA CYS A 126 9.16 -13.77 -7.26
C CYS A 126 7.99 -13.05 -6.56
N ILE A 127 7.56 -13.52 -5.37
CA ILE A 127 6.37 -13.08 -4.60
C ILE A 127 5.02 -13.08 -5.35
N SER A 128 5.03 -13.47 -6.62
CA SER A 128 3.88 -13.43 -7.53
C SER A 128 3.10 -14.75 -7.55
N ALA A 129 3.79 -15.89 -7.58
CA ALA A 129 3.14 -17.20 -7.57
C ALA A 129 2.73 -17.62 -6.15
N THR A 130 1.56 -18.23 -6.03
CA THR A 130 0.94 -18.72 -4.80
C THR A 130 0.65 -20.21 -4.86
N TYR A 131 0.78 -20.90 -3.73
CA TYR A 131 0.62 -22.35 -3.62
C TYR A 131 -0.12 -22.72 -2.33
N CYS A 132 -0.95 -23.76 -2.37
CA CYS A 132 -1.61 -24.27 -1.16
C CYS A 132 -0.59 -24.83 -0.15
N ASP A 133 0.49 -25.41 -0.65
CA ASP A 133 1.54 -26.02 0.17
C ASP A 133 2.91 -26.04 -0.56
N ARG A 134 3.94 -26.50 0.16
CA ARG A 134 5.31 -26.63 -0.37
C ARG A 134 5.43 -27.74 -1.42
N ALA A 135 4.55 -28.73 -1.43
CA ALA A 135 4.59 -29.80 -2.42
C ALA A 135 4.15 -29.26 -3.79
N CYS A 136 3.06 -28.50 -3.85
CA CYS A 136 2.61 -27.83 -5.06
C CYS A 136 3.65 -26.86 -5.62
N GLN A 137 4.34 -26.10 -4.75
CA GLN A 137 5.44 -25.25 -5.17
C GLN A 137 6.60 -26.05 -5.81
N LYS A 138 6.99 -27.17 -5.21
CA LYS A 138 8.07 -28.03 -5.75
C LYS A 138 7.69 -28.66 -7.08
N MET A 139 6.44 -29.10 -7.21
CA MET A 139 5.93 -29.69 -8.46
C MET A 139 5.84 -28.66 -9.60
N ASP A 140 5.49 -27.42 -9.29
CA ASP A 140 5.41 -26.33 -10.29
C ASP A 140 6.79 -25.77 -10.68
N TRP A 141 7.83 -26.03 -9.87
CA TRP A 141 9.16 -25.45 -10.04
C TRP A 141 9.78 -25.60 -11.44
N PRO A 142 9.71 -26.77 -12.12
CA PRO A 142 10.29 -26.92 -13.46
C PRO A 142 9.73 -25.91 -14.48
N VAL A 143 8.45 -25.56 -14.37
CA VAL A 143 7.76 -24.61 -15.24
C VAL A 143 7.89 -23.18 -14.72
N HIS A 144 7.80 -22.99 -13.39
CA HIS A 144 7.86 -21.68 -12.76
C HIS A 144 9.26 -21.04 -12.79
N LYS A 145 10.33 -21.83 -12.81
CA LYS A 145 11.71 -21.37 -12.56
C LYS A 145 12.18 -20.26 -13.49
N SER A 146 11.89 -20.34 -14.79
CA SER A 146 12.28 -19.32 -15.78
C SER A 146 11.58 -18.00 -15.48
N GLY A 147 10.25 -17.99 -15.46
CA GLY A 147 9.47 -16.79 -15.14
C GLY A 147 9.78 -16.21 -13.75
N CYS A 148 10.09 -17.07 -12.77
CA CYS A 148 10.54 -16.63 -11.46
C CYS A 148 11.85 -15.84 -11.51
N LYS A 149 12.82 -16.29 -12.31
CA LYS A 149 14.09 -15.58 -12.52
C LYS A 149 13.90 -14.27 -13.26
N ASP A 150 13.04 -14.24 -14.28
CA ASP A 150 12.76 -13.03 -15.05
C ASP A 150 12.11 -11.96 -14.18
N ILE A 151 11.12 -12.36 -13.37
CA ILE A 151 10.50 -11.48 -12.39
C ILE A 151 11.55 -10.97 -11.38
N GLN A 152 12.41 -11.84 -10.87
CA GLN A 152 13.47 -11.43 -9.95
C GLN A 152 14.46 -10.46 -10.59
N GLN A 153 14.81 -10.67 -11.86
CA GLN A 153 15.71 -9.79 -12.61
C GLN A 153 15.08 -8.42 -12.80
N ARG A 154 13.83 -8.36 -13.29
CA ARG A 154 13.07 -7.11 -13.40
C ARG A 154 13.01 -6.35 -12.07
N LEU A 155 12.74 -7.05 -10.97
CA LEU A 155 12.72 -6.45 -9.64
C LEU A 155 14.10 -5.92 -9.19
N ARG A 156 15.20 -6.56 -9.59
CA ARG A 156 16.57 -6.08 -9.31
C ARG A 156 16.90 -4.85 -10.14
N ASP A 157 16.46 -4.82 -11.39
CA ASP A 157 16.67 -3.72 -12.32
C ASP A 157 15.75 -2.51 -12.05
N GLY A 158 15.00 -2.53 -10.95
CA GLY A 158 14.03 -1.49 -10.60
C GLY A 158 12.78 -1.49 -11.48
N ILE A 159 12.66 -2.45 -12.42
CA ILE A 159 11.51 -2.56 -13.30
C ILE A 159 10.30 -3.01 -12.50
N ALA A 160 9.34 -2.11 -12.49
CA ALA A 160 8.20 -2.18 -11.64
C ALA A 160 7.14 -3.10 -12.28
N LEU A 161 6.78 -4.22 -11.63
CA LEU A 161 5.86 -5.23 -12.19
C LEU A 161 4.39 -4.75 -12.19
N PRO A 162 3.62 -4.95 -13.27
CA PRO A 162 2.21 -4.55 -13.32
C PRO A 162 1.46 -4.93 -12.05
N GLN A 163 0.78 -3.96 -11.44
CA GLN A 163 -0.04 -4.24 -10.27
C GLN A 163 -1.21 -5.12 -10.70
N SER A 164 -1.54 -6.14 -9.91
CA SER A 164 -2.75 -6.90 -10.16
C SER A 164 -3.97 -6.00 -10.01
N LEU A 165 -5.06 -6.31 -10.73
CA LEU A 165 -6.33 -5.58 -10.61
C LEU A 165 -6.80 -5.46 -9.15
N GLY A 166 -6.57 -6.50 -8.34
CA GLY A 166 -6.90 -6.50 -6.91
C GLY A 166 -6.04 -5.56 -6.06
N GLU A 167 -4.80 -5.28 -6.45
CA GLU A 167 -3.95 -4.28 -5.80
C GLU A 167 -4.44 -2.87 -6.17
N THR A 168 -4.70 -2.61 -7.45
CA THR A 168 -5.19 -1.31 -7.92
C THR A 168 -6.54 -0.92 -7.31
N ARG A 169 -7.47 -1.88 -7.14
CA ARG A 169 -8.74 -1.67 -6.43
C ARG A 169 -8.55 -1.37 -4.95
N PHE A 170 -7.63 -2.06 -4.29
CA PHE A 170 -7.36 -1.83 -2.88
C PHE A 170 -6.79 -0.42 -2.64
N ILE A 171 -5.87 0.02 -3.50
CA ILE A 171 -5.35 1.39 -3.48
C ILE A 171 -6.48 2.40 -3.68
N SER A 172 -7.37 2.18 -4.65
CA SER A 172 -8.55 3.03 -4.87
C SER A 172 -9.45 3.11 -3.63
N ARG A 173 -9.61 2.00 -2.88
CA ARG A 173 -10.38 1.98 -1.63
C ARG A 173 -9.71 2.80 -0.53
N ILE A 174 -8.39 2.68 -0.38
CA ILE A 174 -7.62 3.51 0.56
C ILE A 174 -7.80 4.98 0.22
N LEU A 175 -7.62 5.34 -1.05
CA LEU A 175 -7.83 6.71 -1.53
C LEU A 175 -9.24 7.22 -1.18
N LEU A 176 -10.30 6.47 -1.50
CA LEU A 176 -11.67 6.89 -1.23
C LEU A 176 -11.96 7.05 0.26
N ASN A 177 -11.35 6.23 1.11
CA ASN A 177 -11.42 6.40 2.56
C ASN A 177 -10.71 7.69 2.99
N ASP A 178 -9.49 7.90 2.50
CA ASP A 178 -8.70 9.07 2.89
C ASP A 178 -9.33 10.37 2.35
N VAL A 179 -10.01 10.35 1.20
CA VAL A 179 -10.82 11.47 0.70
C VAL A 179 -11.94 11.81 1.69
N TRP A 180 -12.66 10.79 2.18
CA TRP A 180 -13.74 10.97 3.14
C TRP A 180 -13.25 11.53 4.48
N GLU A 181 -12.19 10.94 5.03
CA GLU A 181 -11.61 11.36 6.31
C GLU A 181 -10.97 12.77 6.24
N ASN A 182 -10.56 13.22 5.06
CA ASN A 182 -9.89 14.51 4.86
C ASN A 182 -10.75 15.54 4.11
N GLY A 183 -12.06 15.32 3.98
CA GLY A 183 -12.96 16.15 3.16
C GLY A 183 -12.86 17.66 3.45
N GLU A 184 -12.91 18.05 4.72
CA GLU A 184 -12.80 19.46 5.14
C GLU A 184 -11.44 20.09 4.84
N LEU A 185 -10.35 19.33 5.05
CA LEU A 185 -9.00 19.77 4.65
C LEU A 185 -8.91 19.96 3.13
N MET A 186 -9.45 19.02 2.37
CA MET A 186 -9.43 19.06 0.91
C MET A 186 -10.23 20.25 0.37
N LYS A 187 -11.42 20.51 0.91
CA LYS A 187 -12.21 21.72 0.62
C LYS A 187 -11.40 22.99 0.86
N ALA A 188 -10.80 23.12 2.05
CA ALA A 188 -10.00 24.29 2.39
C ALA A 188 -8.80 24.50 1.45
N LEU A 189 -8.10 23.42 1.10
CA LEU A 189 -6.98 23.45 0.15
C LEU A 189 -7.43 23.89 -1.25
N LEU A 190 -8.57 23.39 -1.73
CA LEU A 190 -9.12 23.72 -3.04
C LEU A 190 -9.57 25.18 -3.10
N THR A 191 -10.36 25.64 -2.13
CA THR A 191 -10.81 27.05 -2.03
C THR A 191 -9.62 28.00 -2.00
N THR A 192 -8.59 27.69 -1.21
CA THR A 192 -7.35 28.49 -1.15
C THR A 192 -6.64 28.61 -2.51
N HIS A 193 -6.74 27.61 -3.38
CA HIS A 193 -6.16 27.67 -4.73
C HIS A 193 -7.06 28.42 -5.70
N LEU A 194 -8.37 28.23 -5.61
CA LEU A 194 -9.36 28.92 -6.46
C LEU A 194 -9.34 30.44 -6.20
N ASP A 195 -9.30 30.87 -4.94
CA ASP A 195 -9.29 32.28 -4.57
C ASP A 195 -8.03 33.04 -5.04
N LYS A 196 -6.95 32.30 -5.31
CA LYS A 196 -5.68 32.87 -5.81
C LYS A 196 -5.63 32.98 -7.34
N GLN A 197 -6.64 32.48 -8.05
CA GLN A 197 -6.66 32.45 -9.52
C GLN A 197 -7.61 33.52 -10.07
N THR A 198 -7.08 34.39 -10.92
CA THR A 198 -7.87 35.33 -11.72
C THR A 198 -7.60 35.05 -13.20
N PRO A 199 -8.59 34.63 -14.01
CA PRO A 199 -10.03 34.45 -13.71
C PRO A 199 -10.36 33.19 -12.90
N PRO A 200 -11.58 33.09 -12.31
CA PRO A 200 -12.03 31.91 -11.56
C PRO A 200 -12.03 30.68 -12.46
N ARG A 201 -11.32 29.63 -12.06
CA ARG A 201 -11.25 28.34 -12.78
C ARG A 201 -12.25 27.34 -12.20
N SER A 202 -12.64 26.36 -13.00
CA SER A 202 -13.45 25.24 -12.49
C SER A 202 -12.65 24.40 -11.49
N SER A 203 -13.30 23.87 -10.45
CA SER A 203 -12.71 22.86 -9.55
C SER A 203 -12.16 21.66 -10.34
N SER A 204 -12.80 21.35 -11.47
CA SER A 204 -12.40 20.27 -12.38
C SER A 204 -11.08 20.54 -13.11
N GLU A 205 -10.49 21.74 -13.02
CA GLU A 205 -9.15 22.03 -13.55
C GLU A 205 -8.02 21.63 -12.59
N PHE A 206 -8.38 21.20 -11.38
CA PHE A 206 -7.44 20.79 -10.34
C PHE A 206 -7.59 19.31 -10.03
N ALA A 207 -6.51 18.72 -9.53
CA ALA A 207 -6.45 17.37 -9.02
C ALA A 207 -5.87 17.38 -7.61
N PHE A 208 -6.16 16.34 -6.84
CA PHE A 208 -5.50 16.11 -5.55
C PHE A 208 -4.35 15.14 -5.70
N GLU A 209 -3.18 15.49 -5.17
CA GLU A 209 -2.06 14.59 -5.02
C GLU A 209 -2.06 13.99 -3.61
N PHE A 210 -2.10 12.66 -3.53
CA PHE A 210 -1.93 11.87 -2.32
C PHE A 210 -0.57 11.18 -2.36
N ASP A 211 0.33 11.60 -1.48
CA ASP A 211 1.66 11.02 -1.35
C ASP A 211 1.73 10.02 -0.18
N TYR A 212 1.56 8.73 -0.50
CA TYR A 212 1.68 7.61 0.43
C TYR A 212 3.14 7.18 0.68
N THR A 213 4.13 7.89 0.12
CA THR A 213 5.53 7.73 0.56
C THR A 213 5.80 8.45 1.88
N GLN A 214 4.87 9.29 2.33
CA GLN A 214 4.91 9.97 3.62
C GLN A 214 3.89 9.34 4.58
N VAL A 215 4.23 9.35 5.87
CA VAL A 215 3.40 8.82 6.96
C VAL A 215 3.29 9.91 8.03
N PRO A 216 2.10 10.52 8.24
CA PRO A 216 0.84 10.33 7.50
C PRO A 216 0.92 10.79 6.02
N PRO A 217 -0.03 10.37 5.16
CA PRO A 217 -0.03 10.74 3.75
C PRO A 217 -0.11 12.25 3.56
N ARG A 218 0.71 12.79 2.66
CA ARG A 218 0.67 14.22 2.34
C ARG A 218 -0.34 14.49 1.23
N ILE A 219 -1.27 15.40 1.48
CA ILE A 219 -2.32 15.79 0.53
C ILE A 219 -2.04 17.21 0.01
N ARG A 220 -2.14 17.41 -1.31
CA ARG A 220 -1.97 18.71 -1.97
C ARG A 220 -2.91 18.85 -3.15
N VAL A 221 -3.13 20.10 -3.58
CA VAL A 221 -3.79 20.42 -4.85
C VAL A 221 -2.73 20.70 -5.90
N ILE A 222 -2.92 20.13 -7.09
CA ILE A 222 -2.07 20.32 -8.27
C ILE A 222 -2.95 20.66 -9.49
N PRO A 223 -2.45 21.40 -10.48
CA PRO A 223 -3.20 21.64 -11.71
C PRO A 223 -3.26 20.37 -12.57
N ILE A 224 -4.39 20.12 -13.24
CA ILE A 224 -4.55 18.95 -14.12
C ILE A 224 -3.54 18.95 -15.28
N SER A 225 -3.05 20.12 -15.69
CA SER A 225 -2.01 20.24 -16.73
C SER A 225 -0.77 19.41 -16.42
N ASP A 226 -0.44 19.22 -15.14
CA ASP A 226 0.75 18.46 -14.71
C ASP A 226 0.56 16.94 -14.88
N LEU A 227 -0.66 16.49 -15.17
CA LEU A 227 -1.00 15.08 -15.33
C LEU A 227 -1.19 14.67 -16.81
N ARG A 228 -1.30 15.63 -17.73
CA ARG A 228 -1.58 15.35 -19.15
C ARG A 228 -0.35 14.83 -19.89
N GLY A 229 -0.57 13.96 -20.86
CA GLY A 229 0.49 13.45 -21.75
C GLY A 229 1.46 12.47 -21.08
N VAL A 230 1.18 12.05 -19.84
CA VAL A 230 1.95 10.99 -19.15
C VAL A 230 1.56 9.61 -19.67
N SER A 231 0.27 9.36 -19.90
CA SER A 231 -0.25 8.14 -20.51
C SER A 231 -1.67 8.34 -21.03
N ALA A 232 -2.05 7.57 -22.05
CA ALA A 232 -3.40 7.61 -22.61
C ALA A 232 -4.48 7.24 -21.58
N GLU A 233 -4.18 6.32 -20.65
CA GLU A 233 -5.12 5.94 -19.59
C GLU A 233 -5.40 7.09 -18.62
N TRP A 234 -4.39 7.91 -18.32
CA TRP A 234 -4.55 9.09 -17.46
C TRP A 234 -5.35 10.16 -18.17
N ASP A 235 -5.03 10.43 -19.45
CA ASP A 235 -5.73 11.42 -20.25
C ASP A 235 -7.23 11.07 -20.36
N ASN A 236 -7.57 9.80 -20.59
CA ASN A 236 -8.97 9.34 -20.59
C ASN A 236 -9.68 9.60 -19.25
N THR A 237 -9.02 9.28 -18.12
CA THR A 237 -9.59 9.51 -16.78
C THR A 237 -9.80 11.00 -16.50
N ILE A 238 -8.85 11.83 -16.94
CA ILE A 238 -8.93 13.30 -16.83
C ILE A 238 -10.10 13.83 -17.65
N GLU A 239 -10.27 13.37 -18.89
CA GLU A 239 -11.36 13.79 -19.77
C GLU A 239 -12.73 13.37 -19.27
N ASP A 240 -12.85 12.19 -18.66
CA ASP A 240 -14.09 11.75 -17.99
C ASP A 240 -14.43 12.68 -16.81
N CYS A 241 -13.45 13.04 -15.98
CA CYS A 241 -13.67 13.98 -14.86
C CYS A 241 -14.02 15.39 -15.35
N LEU A 242 -13.36 15.91 -16.38
CA LEU A 242 -13.66 17.24 -16.93
C LEU A 242 -15.08 17.31 -17.50
N ARG A 243 -15.58 16.22 -18.10
CA ARG A 243 -16.96 16.12 -18.61
C ARG A 243 -18.01 15.99 -17.52
N SER A 244 -17.61 15.70 -16.28
CA SER A 244 -18.53 15.57 -15.14
C SER A 244 -18.94 16.93 -14.53
N GLU A 245 -18.44 18.04 -15.05
CA GLU A 245 -18.78 19.40 -14.60
C GLU A 245 -18.64 19.63 -13.09
N GLY A 246 -17.67 18.96 -12.44
CA GLY A 246 -17.39 19.09 -11.01
C GLY A 246 -18.02 18.02 -10.12
N GLU A 247 -18.74 17.05 -10.67
CA GLU A 247 -19.22 15.87 -9.92
C GLU A 247 -18.07 14.89 -9.58
N MET A 248 -17.04 14.84 -10.42
CA MET A 248 -15.88 13.98 -10.26
C MET A 248 -14.59 14.81 -10.32
N MET A 249 -13.61 14.41 -9.50
CA MET A 249 -12.28 14.99 -9.51
C MET A 249 -11.21 13.92 -9.68
N VAL A 250 -10.04 14.37 -10.14
CA VAL A 250 -8.88 13.51 -10.36
C VAL A 250 -8.03 13.45 -9.09
N ALA A 251 -7.58 12.26 -8.72
CA ALA A 251 -6.58 12.03 -7.69
C ALA A 251 -5.33 11.36 -8.29
N LYS A 252 -4.18 11.99 -8.13
CA LYS A 252 -2.87 11.39 -8.36
C LYS A 252 -2.39 10.74 -7.08
N VAL A 253 -2.05 9.47 -7.15
CA VAL A 253 -1.55 8.69 -6.01
C VAL A 253 -0.08 8.34 -6.23
N SER A 254 0.78 8.78 -5.33
CA SER A 254 2.22 8.44 -5.30
C SER A 254 2.49 7.44 -4.19
N MET A 255 3.25 6.38 -4.49
CA MET A 255 3.52 5.28 -3.56
C MET A 255 4.89 4.67 -3.74
N GLN A 256 5.49 4.16 -2.65
CA GLN A 256 6.82 3.59 -2.70
C GLN A 256 6.82 2.24 -3.44
N ARG A 257 7.68 2.06 -4.43
CA ARG A 257 7.76 0.85 -5.26
C ARG A 257 9.20 0.34 -5.38
N GLY A 258 9.74 -0.12 -4.24
CA GLY A 258 11.14 -0.56 -4.18
C GLY A 258 12.05 0.64 -3.98
N SER A 259 13.03 0.84 -4.87
CA SER A 259 13.88 2.04 -4.89
C SER A 259 13.27 3.21 -5.68
N MET A 260 12.16 2.99 -6.37
CA MET A 260 11.46 4.00 -7.16
C MET A 260 10.12 4.39 -6.53
N THR A 261 9.58 5.53 -6.93
CA THR A 261 8.20 5.92 -6.66
C THR A 261 7.33 5.50 -7.83
N GLY A 262 6.18 4.88 -7.55
CA GLY A 262 5.14 4.60 -8.53
C GLY A 262 4.03 5.63 -8.43
N THR A 263 3.35 5.90 -9.54
CA THR A 263 2.21 6.82 -9.59
C THR A 263 1.04 6.18 -10.32
N LEU A 264 -0.17 6.44 -9.82
CA LEU A 264 -1.44 6.08 -10.45
C LEU A 264 -2.38 7.27 -10.44
N VAL A 265 -3.35 7.28 -11.35
CA VAL A 265 -4.43 8.25 -11.38
C VAL A 265 -5.75 7.53 -11.17
N TYR A 266 -6.61 8.14 -10.37
CA TYR A 266 -7.97 7.68 -10.09
C TYR A 266 -8.94 8.85 -10.21
N SER A 267 -10.20 8.54 -10.48
CA SER A 267 -11.31 9.47 -10.34
C SER A 267 -12.04 9.21 -9.00
N PHE A 268 -12.53 10.26 -8.35
CA PHE A 268 -13.39 10.13 -7.17
C PHE A 268 -14.53 11.16 -7.20
N PRO A 269 -15.70 10.85 -6.61
CA PRO A 269 -16.82 11.77 -6.58
C PRO A 269 -16.59 12.91 -5.58
N THR A 270 -16.88 14.14 -5.98
CA THR A 270 -16.75 15.34 -5.12
C THR A 270 -17.72 15.34 -3.96
N ALA A 271 -18.85 14.64 -4.07
CA ALA A 271 -19.79 14.43 -2.97
C ALA A 271 -19.20 13.65 -1.78
N ARG A 272 -18.00 13.06 -1.92
CA ARG A 272 -17.26 12.40 -0.83
C ARG A 272 -16.23 13.31 -0.16
N MET A 273 -16.13 14.57 -0.61
CA MET A 273 -15.32 15.62 0.00
C MET A 273 -16.19 16.49 0.89
#